data_AF-A0A2E7WCR4-F1
#
_entry.id   AF-A0A2E7WCR4-F1
#
_cell.length_a   1.000
_cell.length_b   1.000
_cell.length_c   1.000
_cell.angle_alpha   90.00
_cell.angle_beta   90.00
_cell.angle_gamma   90.00
#
_symmetry.space_group_name_H-M   'P 1'
#
loop_
_entity.id
_entity.type
_entity.pdbx_description
1 polymer ?
#
loop_
_entity_poly.entity_id
_entity_poly.type
_entity_poly.pdbx_seq_one_letter_code
_entity_poly.pdbx_strand_id
1 'polypeptide(L)'
;MSSINKEVVFLGTGTSEGVPRVSCLTNDSNCKVCNDAVKPNSKNRRLNTSILLKIKDEKNQKNIIVDAGKFFYQSAIKLFPEHNVKSIDAVILTHAHQDAAGGFDDLRDWTNNTQSSIPIYLRDTDLEVVKKTFYYLVDTSKITSGGTVAKLQFKIINDDKINILGQDFIPLNVNHGENYFANGYRIDDFSYISDCSYIPKDTMKKIEGSKIIVLDALRQGRKHKSHLSLEESIELILELKPKLAYFTDACHDIDHNDTNEFLEIISEKTNIKMQMAFDGLSIKI
;
A
#
# COMPACT_ATOMS: atom_id res chain seq x y z
N MET A 1 -6.23 3.36 -31.68
CA MET A 1 -6.57 3.25 -30.24
C MET A 1 -5.44 3.91 -29.48
N SER A 2 -5.72 4.94 -28.67
CA SER A 2 -4.65 5.59 -27.87
C SER A 2 -4.09 4.57 -26.88
N SER A 3 -2.77 4.45 -26.77
CA SER A 3 -2.13 3.56 -25.81
C SER A 3 -2.39 4.06 -24.38
N ILE A 4 -3.09 3.27 -23.57
CA ILE A 4 -3.23 3.53 -22.13
C ILE A 4 -1.96 3.03 -21.45
N ASN A 5 -1.26 3.91 -20.73
CA ASN A 5 -0.09 3.57 -19.94
C ASN A 5 -0.47 3.51 -18.45
N LYS A 6 -0.05 2.45 -17.77
CA LYS A 6 -0.25 2.28 -16.32
C LYS A 6 1.08 2.23 -15.62
N GLU A 7 1.19 2.99 -14.53
CA GLU A 7 2.38 3.09 -13.69
C GLU A 7 1.94 2.93 -12.23
N VAL A 8 2.65 2.09 -11.48
CA VAL A 8 2.49 1.95 -10.03
C VAL A 8 3.70 2.58 -9.35
N VAL A 9 3.46 3.51 -8.44
CA VAL A 9 4.47 4.14 -7.59
C VAL A 9 4.24 3.70 -6.15
N PHE A 10 5.28 3.19 -5.51
CA PHE A 10 5.23 2.79 -4.10
C PHE A 10 5.38 4.03 -3.22
N LEU A 11 4.28 4.46 -2.60
CA LEU A 11 4.25 5.64 -1.74
C LEU A 11 4.87 5.37 -0.37
N GLY A 12 4.80 4.13 0.08
CA GLY A 12 5.46 3.63 1.27
C GLY A 12 5.55 2.10 1.22
N THR A 13 6.54 1.51 1.89
CA THR A 13 6.80 0.06 1.87
C THR A 13 7.10 -0.53 3.26
N GLY A 14 6.70 0.16 4.32
CA GLY A 14 7.01 -0.18 5.70
C GLY A 14 5.77 -0.46 6.52
N THR A 15 5.99 -1.21 7.60
CA THR A 15 4.98 -1.59 8.59
C THR A 15 4.29 -0.40 9.24
N SER A 16 3.29 -0.68 10.08
CA SER A 16 2.53 0.29 10.85
C SER A 16 3.36 1.36 11.57
N GLU A 17 4.52 1.04 12.10
CA GLU A 17 5.42 1.99 12.78
C GLU A 17 6.36 2.77 11.84
N GLY A 18 6.46 2.34 10.58
CA GLY A 18 7.48 2.77 9.64
C GLY A 18 8.89 2.33 10.03
N VAL A 19 9.87 2.74 9.22
CA VAL A 19 11.29 2.59 9.51
C VAL A 19 11.98 3.92 9.16
N PRO A 20 12.74 4.54 10.09
CA PRO A 20 13.18 4.02 11.38
C PRO A 20 12.09 4.00 12.48
N ARG A 21 12.25 3.08 13.45
CA ARG A 21 11.53 3.16 14.73
C ARG A 21 12.18 4.20 15.64
N VAL A 22 11.38 5.13 16.17
CA VAL A 22 11.86 6.17 17.11
C VAL A 22 12.58 5.53 18.30
N SER A 23 12.00 4.48 18.89
CA SER A 23 12.57 3.78 20.03
C SER A 23 14.00 3.29 19.77
N CYS A 24 14.29 2.80 18.57
CA CYS A 24 15.64 2.34 18.20
C CYS A 24 16.68 3.46 18.09
N LEU A 25 16.24 4.70 17.83
CA LEU A 25 17.13 5.85 17.72
C LEU A 25 17.36 6.53 19.07
N THR A 26 16.48 6.30 20.04
CA THR A 26 16.50 6.98 21.34
C THR A 26 16.90 6.08 22.51
N ASN A 27 16.87 4.76 22.32
CA ASN A 27 17.41 3.81 23.30
C ASN A 27 18.85 3.40 22.92
N ASP A 28 19.50 2.61 23.77
CA ASP A 28 20.84 2.08 23.51
C ASP A 28 20.86 0.93 22.47
N SER A 29 19.84 0.82 21.60
CA SER A 29 19.84 -0.18 20.53
C SER A 29 20.75 0.24 19.38
N ASN A 30 21.72 -0.60 19.04
CA ASN A 30 22.58 -0.40 17.87
C ASN A 30 21.92 -0.95 16.59
N CYS A 31 20.64 -0.63 16.37
CA CYS A 31 19.88 -1.15 15.22
C CYS A 31 20.46 -0.60 13.90
N LYS A 32 21.16 -1.43 13.14
CA LYS A 32 21.78 -1.07 11.84
C LYS A 32 20.76 -0.44 10.88
N VAL A 33 19.60 -1.08 10.72
CA VAL A 33 18.55 -0.66 9.77
C VAL A 33 17.97 0.70 10.14
N CYS A 34 17.60 0.92 11.41
CA CYS A 34 17.07 2.22 11.84
C CYS A 34 18.11 3.34 11.74
N ASN A 35 19.36 3.08 12.11
CA ASN A 35 20.45 4.05 12.00
C ASN A 35 20.81 4.37 10.53
N ASP A 36 20.57 3.45 9.60
CA ASP A 36 20.69 3.73 8.18
C ASP A 36 19.49 4.52 7.63
N ALA A 37 18.28 4.17 8.07
CA ALA A 37 17.01 4.73 7.60
C ALA A 37 16.81 6.23 7.90
N VAL A 38 17.59 6.83 8.80
CA VAL A 38 17.56 8.29 9.02
C VAL A 38 18.18 9.08 7.85
N LYS A 39 18.97 8.43 6.97
CA LYS A 39 19.59 9.08 5.81
C LYS A 39 18.51 9.38 4.75
N PRO A 40 18.48 10.59 4.15
CA PRO A 40 17.39 11.03 3.26
C PRO A 40 17.04 10.12 2.06
N ASN A 41 18.01 9.30 1.60
CA ASN A 41 17.87 8.41 0.45
C ASN A 41 18.09 6.92 0.80
N SER A 42 18.11 6.57 2.08
CA SER A 42 18.19 5.16 2.45
C SER A 42 16.92 4.43 2.02
N LYS A 43 17.08 3.28 1.35
CA LYS A 43 15.97 2.36 1.05
C LYS A 43 15.47 1.61 2.29
N ASN A 44 16.18 1.71 3.41
CA ASN A 44 15.68 1.28 4.71
C ASN A 44 14.72 2.31 5.32
N ARG A 45 14.65 3.55 4.81
CA ARG A 45 13.60 4.49 5.17
C ARG A 45 12.30 4.07 4.49
N ARG A 46 11.29 3.73 5.29
CA ARG A 46 10.03 3.17 4.82
C ARG A 46 8.86 3.83 5.53
N LEU A 47 8.00 4.48 4.76
CA LEU A 47 6.70 5.01 5.20
C LEU A 47 5.63 3.90 5.15
N ASN A 48 4.40 4.18 5.62
CA ASN A 48 3.37 3.16 5.71
C ASN A 48 3.01 2.67 4.31
N THR A 49 2.84 1.36 4.20
CA THR A 49 2.56 0.68 2.95
C THR A 49 1.40 1.34 2.19
N SER A 50 1.66 1.77 0.95
CA SER A 50 0.69 2.44 0.08
C SER A 50 1.23 2.48 -1.34
N ILE A 51 0.33 2.43 -2.33
CA ILE A 51 0.69 2.61 -3.74
C ILE A 51 -0.19 3.65 -4.43
N LEU A 52 0.38 4.29 -5.44
CA LEU A 52 -0.33 5.13 -6.40
C LEU A 52 -0.36 4.42 -7.75
N LEU A 53 -1.57 4.13 -8.25
CA LEU A 53 -1.81 3.75 -9.63
C LEU A 53 -2.09 4.99 -10.48
N LYS A 54 -1.21 5.25 -11.44
CA LYS A 54 -1.38 6.27 -12.47
C LYS A 54 -1.85 5.61 -13.76
N ILE A 55 -2.97 6.08 -14.30
CA ILE A 55 -3.52 5.64 -15.58
C ILE A 55 -3.52 6.83 -16.52
N LYS A 56 -2.73 6.78 -17.59
CA LYS A 56 -2.52 7.90 -18.50
C LYS A 56 -2.87 7.53 -19.94
N ASP A 57 -3.72 8.34 -20.55
CA ASP A 57 -3.93 8.37 -22.00
C ASP A 57 -3.29 9.65 -22.60
N GLU A 58 -3.54 9.93 -23.88
CA GLU A 58 -2.97 11.09 -24.57
C GLU A 58 -3.42 12.44 -23.99
N LYS A 59 -4.56 12.50 -23.29
CA LYS A 59 -5.21 13.73 -22.85
C LYS A 59 -5.37 13.84 -21.34
N ASN A 60 -5.47 12.71 -20.64
CA ASN A 60 -5.85 12.65 -19.23
C ASN A 60 -4.91 11.73 -18.43
N GLN A 61 -4.72 12.08 -17.17
CA GLN A 61 -4.07 11.24 -16.16
C GLN A 61 -5.04 11.08 -14.99
N LYS A 62 -5.26 9.83 -14.59
CA LYS A 62 -6.04 9.45 -13.41
C LYS A 62 -5.10 8.89 -12.35
N ASN A 63 -5.29 9.28 -11.10
CA ASN A 63 -4.47 8.92 -9.96
C ASN A 63 -5.35 8.23 -8.92
N ILE A 64 -5.16 6.93 -8.74
CA ILE A 64 -5.88 6.11 -7.76
C ILE A 64 -4.89 5.66 -6.71
N ILE A 65 -5.18 5.93 -5.43
CA ILE A 65 -4.32 5.54 -4.31
C ILE A 65 -4.89 4.28 -3.67
N VAL A 66 -4.04 3.30 -3.36
CA VAL A 66 -4.36 2.21 -2.45
C VAL A 66 -3.77 2.58 -1.10
N ASP A 67 -4.65 2.79 -0.12
CA ASP A 67 -4.37 3.24 1.25
C ASP A 67 -3.77 4.65 1.39
N ALA A 68 -4.27 5.40 2.36
CA ALA A 68 -3.75 6.69 2.79
C ALA A 68 -3.51 6.66 4.30
N GLY A 69 -2.39 6.03 4.69
CA GLY A 69 -1.95 5.89 6.08
C GLY A 69 -1.51 7.19 6.74
N LYS A 70 -1.18 7.14 8.03
CA LYS A 70 -0.68 8.29 8.82
C LYS A 70 0.63 8.92 8.30
N PHE A 71 1.32 8.28 7.36
CA PHE A 71 2.49 8.84 6.67
C PHE A 71 2.19 9.37 5.26
N PHE A 72 0.92 9.34 4.82
CA PHE A 72 0.50 9.78 3.49
C PHE A 72 1.01 11.18 3.14
N TYR A 73 0.87 12.16 4.04
CA TYR A 73 1.35 13.51 3.79
C TYR A 73 2.84 13.55 3.41
N GLN A 74 3.69 12.79 4.12
CA GLN A 74 5.13 12.73 3.83
C GLN A 74 5.42 12.11 2.46
N SER A 75 4.70 11.04 2.10
CA SER A 75 4.79 10.43 0.77
C SER A 75 4.35 11.39 -0.32
N ALA A 76 3.23 12.09 -0.11
CA ALA A 76 2.64 12.98 -1.09
C ALA A 76 3.53 14.19 -1.39
N ILE A 77 4.03 14.91 -0.38
CA ILE A 77 4.89 16.09 -0.60
C ILE A 77 6.19 15.76 -1.33
N LYS A 78 6.68 14.52 -1.20
CA LYS A 78 7.89 14.05 -1.87
C LYS A 78 7.59 13.55 -3.29
N LEU A 79 6.70 12.56 -3.40
CA LEU A 79 6.54 11.77 -4.62
C LEU A 79 5.54 12.38 -5.62
N PHE A 80 4.55 13.14 -5.17
CA PHE A 80 3.55 13.69 -6.09
C PHE A 80 4.14 14.73 -7.06
N PRO A 81 5.01 15.66 -6.61
CA PRO A 81 5.73 16.54 -7.53
C PRO A 81 6.60 15.77 -8.53
N GLU A 82 7.35 14.76 -8.06
CA GLU A 82 8.23 13.92 -8.90
C GLU A 82 7.46 13.17 -9.99
N HIS A 83 6.25 12.69 -9.67
CA HIS A 83 5.40 11.93 -10.59
C HIS A 83 4.31 12.77 -11.28
N ASN A 84 4.33 14.11 -11.13
CA ASN A 84 3.35 15.04 -11.70
C ASN A 84 1.89 14.64 -11.38
N VAL A 85 1.64 14.33 -10.10
CA VAL A 85 0.31 14.00 -9.57
C VAL A 85 -0.34 15.30 -9.12
N LYS A 86 -1.38 15.71 -9.85
CA LYS A 86 -2.07 17.00 -9.61
C LYS A 86 -3.40 16.87 -8.89
N SER A 87 -4.02 15.70 -8.93
CA SER A 87 -5.33 15.39 -8.34
C SER A 87 -5.31 13.97 -7.79
N ILE A 88 -6.23 13.69 -6.87
CA ILE A 88 -6.48 12.34 -6.35
C ILE A 88 -7.89 11.96 -6.80
N ASP A 89 -7.99 11.10 -7.81
CA ASP A 89 -9.28 10.81 -8.43
C ASP A 89 -10.06 9.73 -7.67
N ALA A 90 -9.36 8.88 -6.92
CA ALA A 90 -9.94 7.95 -5.96
C ALA A 90 -8.91 7.46 -4.92
N VAL A 91 -9.39 7.06 -3.75
CA VAL A 91 -8.65 6.21 -2.82
C VAL A 91 -9.45 4.92 -2.64
N ILE A 92 -8.77 3.77 -2.66
CA ILE A 92 -9.34 2.48 -2.29
C ILE A 92 -8.58 1.92 -1.10
N LEU A 93 -9.31 1.43 -0.10
CA LEU A 93 -8.75 1.01 1.18
C LEU A 93 -8.61 -0.52 1.21
N THR A 94 -7.49 -1.02 1.70
CA THR A 94 -7.27 -2.44 1.98
C THR A 94 -7.98 -2.84 3.28
N HIS A 95 -7.82 -2.03 4.33
CA HIS A 95 -8.42 -2.20 5.65
C HIS A 95 -8.33 -0.92 6.49
N ALA A 96 -8.97 -0.87 7.66
CA ALA A 96 -9.13 0.38 8.43
C ALA A 96 -8.12 0.61 9.58
N HIS A 97 -6.95 -0.02 9.58
CA HIS A 97 -5.90 0.36 10.55
C HIS A 97 -5.29 1.73 10.21
N GLN A 98 -4.61 2.35 11.18
CA GLN A 98 -4.13 3.74 11.07
C GLN A 98 -3.00 3.92 10.06
N ASP A 99 -2.27 2.87 9.78
CA ASP A 99 -1.26 2.80 8.73
C ASP A 99 -1.86 2.66 7.33
N ALA A 100 -3.14 2.30 7.19
CA ALA A 100 -3.86 2.29 5.92
C ALA A 100 -4.83 3.49 5.74
N ALA A 101 -5.43 4.00 6.83
CA ALA A 101 -6.45 5.06 6.79
C ALA A 101 -6.10 6.34 7.57
N GLY A 102 -4.98 6.34 8.32
CA GLY A 102 -4.64 7.41 9.27
C GLY A 102 -4.44 8.80 8.66
N GLY A 103 -4.19 8.89 7.36
CA GLY A 103 -3.94 10.12 6.62
C GLY A 103 -5.17 10.70 5.93
N PHE A 104 -6.39 10.21 6.26
CA PHE A 104 -7.61 10.72 5.62
C PHE A 104 -7.85 12.21 5.82
N ASP A 105 -7.45 12.78 6.97
CA ASP A 105 -7.58 14.23 7.17
C ASP A 105 -6.57 15.03 6.33
N ASP A 106 -5.39 14.46 6.02
CA ASP A 106 -4.39 15.12 5.16
C ASP A 106 -4.90 15.33 3.72
N LEU A 107 -5.87 14.52 3.27
CA LEU A 107 -6.55 14.70 1.98
C LEU A 107 -7.30 16.04 1.88
N ARG A 108 -7.49 16.75 2.99
CA ARG A 108 -8.15 18.06 3.02
C ARG A 108 -7.51 19.08 2.10
N ASP A 109 -6.18 19.06 1.94
CA ASP A 109 -5.48 20.03 1.12
C ASP A 109 -5.98 19.99 -0.33
N TRP A 110 -6.11 18.79 -0.89
CA TRP A 110 -6.72 18.59 -2.21
C TRP A 110 -8.18 19.03 -2.25
N THR A 111 -8.99 18.66 -1.27
CA THR A 111 -10.44 18.98 -1.31
C THR A 111 -10.79 20.45 -0.99
N ASN A 112 -9.81 21.20 -0.48
CA ASN A 112 -9.93 22.63 -0.22
C ASN A 112 -9.34 23.46 -1.37
N ASN A 113 -8.26 23.01 -1.99
CA ASN A 113 -7.47 23.83 -2.92
C ASN A 113 -7.45 23.32 -4.36
N THR A 114 -7.84 22.08 -4.63
CA THR A 114 -7.62 21.43 -5.95
C THR A 114 -8.88 20.84 -6.56
N GLN A 115 -9.73 20.19 -5.76
CA GLN A 115 -10.89 19.44 -6.21
C GLN A 115 -12.03 19.53 -5.20
N SER A 116 -13.27 19.23 -5.62
CA SER A 116 -14.44 19.39 -4.75
C SER A 116 -14.55 18.31 -3.66
N SER A 117 -14.08 17.10 -3.96
CA SER A 117 -14.14 15.95 -3.07
C SER A 117 -13.26 14.80 -3.56
N ILE A 118 -13.04 13.78 -2.73
CA ILE A 118 -12.35 12.54 -3.11
C ILE A 118 -13.26 11.34 -2.78
N PRO A 119 -13.55 10.44 -3.75
CA PRO A 119 -14.22 9.20 -3.45
C PRO A 119 -13.29 8.20 -2.74
N ILE A 120 -13.76 7.64 -1.63
CA ILE A 120 -13.06 6.62 -0.84
C ILE A 120 -13.83 5.30 -0.95
N TYR A 121 -13.21 4.29 -1.55
CA TYR A 121 -13.77 2.96 -1.72
C TYR A 121 -13.30 2.07 -0.57
N LEU A 122 -14.22 1.51 0.20
CA LEU A 122 -13.91 0.72 1.41
C LEU A 122 -15.04 -0.24 1.73
N ARG A 123 -14.76 -1.30 2.49
CA ARG A 123 -15.78 -2.25 2.94
C ARG A 123 -16.67 -1.61 3.99
N ASP A 124 -17.88 -2.13 4.16
CA ASP A 124 -18.81 -1.65 5.20
C ASP A 124 -18.20 -1.74 6.61
N THR A 125 -17.52 -2.85 6.90
CA THR A 125 -16.79 -3.06 8.16
C THR A 125 -15.70 -2.03 8.40
N ASP A 126 -15.02 -1.58 7.35
CA ASP A 126 -13.99 -0.54 7.44
C ASP A 126 -14.63 0.83 7.69
N LEU A 127 -15.77 1.12 7.06
CA LEU A 127 -16.50 2.36 7.30
C LEU A 127 -16.94 2.48 8.77
N GLU A 128 -17.33 1.38 9.41
CA GLU A 128 -17.66 1.38 10.84
C GLU A 128 -16.47 1.74 11.75
N VAL A 129 -15.25 1.41 11.34
CA VAL A 129 -14.03 1.86 12.03
C VAL A 129 -13.78 3.34 11.74
N VAL A 130 -13.86 3.75 10.48
CA VAL A 130 -13.66 5.15 10.04
C VAL A 130 -14.65 6.11 10.73
N LYS A 131 -15.92 5.70 10.92
CA LYS A 131 -16.93 6.48 11.65
C LYS A 131 -16.52 6.78 13.09
N LYS A 132 -15.72 5.91 13.72
CA LYS A 132 -15.26 6.09 15.10
C LYS A 132 -14.00 6.94 15.17
N THR A 133 -13.06 6.74 14.24
CA THR A 133 -11.75 7.41 14.22
C THR A 133 -11.80 8.80 13.58
N PHE A 134 -12.54 8.93 12.48
CA PHE A 134 -12.70 10.15 11.69
C PHE A 134 -14.15 10.61 11.65
N TYR A 135 -14.83 10.59 12.81
CA TYR A 135 -16.25 10.90 12.92
C TYR A 135 -16.64 12.22 12.24
N TYR A 136 -15.76 13.22 12.24
CA TYR A 136 -15.98 14.55 11.65
C TYR A 136 -15.80 14.59 10.12
N LEU A 137 -15.10 13.60 9.53
CA LEU A 137 -15.00 13.43 8.08
C LEU A 137 -16.22 12.69 7.51
N VAL A 138 -16.89 11.89 8.34
CA VAL A 138 -18.11 11.15 7.95
C VAL A 138 -19.37 11.98 8.23
N ASP A 139 -19.48 12.53 9.45
CA ASP A 139 -20.60 13.35 9.87
C ASP A 139 -20.17 14.81 9.95
N THR A 140 -20.26 15.48 8.79
CA THR A 140 -19.83 16.88 8.64
C THR A 140 -20.71 17.87 9.42
N SER A 141 -21.86 17.44 9.97
CA SER A 141 -22.66 18.28 10.86
C SER A 141 -21.93 18.60 12.18
N LYS A 142 -20.92 17.82 12.53
CA LYS A 142 -20.10 17.99 13.74
C LYS A 142 -18.93 18.97 13.57
N ILE A 143 -18.80 19.60 12.40
CA ILE A 143 -17.73 20.56 12.12
C ILE A 143 -18.07 21.90 12.80
N THR A 144 -17.10 22.46 13.52
CA THR A 144 -17.22 23.80 14.12
C THR A 144 -17.24 24.89 13.05
N SER A 145 -17.96 25.98 13.32
CA SER A 145 -18.04 27.13 12.40
C SER A 145 -16.63 27.65 12.06
N GLY A 146 -16.28 27.66 10.77
CA GLY A 146 -14.98 28.12 10.26
C GLY A 146 -13.93 27.01 10.05
N GLY A 147 -14.18 25.77 10.47
CA GLY A 147 -13.31 24.64 10.19
C GLY A 147 -13.47 24.12 8.76
N THR A 148 -12.36 23.96 8.02
CA THR A 148 -12.34 23.24 6.75
C THR A 148 -11.80 21.84 6.98
N VAL A 149 -12.56 20.79 6.63
CA VAL A 149 -12.13 19.38 6.72
C VAL A 149 -12.10 18.72 5.35
N ALA A 150 -11.49 17.53 5.26
CA ALA A 150 -11.49 16.78 4.01
C ALA A 150 -12.91 16.44 3.56
N LYS A 151 -13.22 16.69 2.29
CA LYS A 151 -14.54 16.40 1.69
C LYS A 151 -14.50 15.04 1.02
N LEU A 152 -14.82 13.99 1.79
CA LEU A 152 -14.70 12.60 1.34
C LEU A 152 -16.07 12.02 0.98
N GLN A 153 -16.12 11.22 -0.09
CA GLN A 153 -17.32 10.48 -0.49
C GLN A 153 -17.09 8.99 -0.30
N PHE A 154 -17.60 8.43 0.80
CA PHE A 154 -17.46 7.01 1.08
C PHE A 154 -18.34 6.17 0.14
N LYS A 155 -17.73 5.18 -0.53
CA LYS A 155 -18.35 4.25 -1.48
C LYS A 155 -18.12 2.84 -0.95
N ILE A 156 -19.19 2.15 -0.57
CA ILE A 156 -19.11 0.78 -0.08
C ILE A 156 -18.75 -0.16 -1.22
N ILE A 157 -17.75 -1.01 -0.98
CA ILE A 157 -17.37 -2.13 -1.87
C ILE A 157 -17.63 -3.47 -1.18
N ASN A 158 -17.78 -4.50 -2.00
CA ASN A 158 -17.91 -5.89 -1.58
C ASN A 158 -16.77 -6.72 -2.20
N ASP A 159 -16.90 -8.05 -2.20
CA ASP A 159 -15.89 -8.96 -2.78
C ASP A 159 -15.95 -9.07 -4.32
N ASP A 160 -16.88 -8.35 -4.95
CA ASP A 160 -17.04 -8.33 -6.41
C ASP A 160 -16.04 -7.38 -7.06
N LYS A 161 -15.79 -7.62 -8.35
CA LYS A 161 -14.99 -6.73 -9.19
C LYS A 161 -15.64 -5.34 -9.24
N ILE A 162 -14.85 -4.30 -8.98
CA ILE A 162 -15.28 -2.91 -9.04
C ILE A 162 -14.56 -2.15 -10.15
N ASN A 163 -15.31 -1.32 -10.88
CA ASN A 163 -14.74 -0.42 -11.89
C ASN A 163 -14.56 0.98 -11.29
N ILE A 164 -13.32 1.43 -11.17
CA ILE A 164 -12.96 2.76 -10.70
C ILE A 164 -12.33 3.51 -11.88
N LEU A 165 -13.05 4.52 -12.38
CA LEU A 165 -12.60 5.39 -13.47
C LEU A 165 -12.22 4.62 -14.76
N GLY A 166 -12.90 3.51 -15.06
CA GLY A 166 -12.63 2.68 -16.22
C GLY A 166 -11.59 1.58 -15.98
N GLN A 167 -11.00 1.48 -14.78
CA GLN A 167 -10.12 0.39 -14.38
C GLN A 167 -10.85 -0.60 -13.49
N ASP A 168 -10.75 -1.88 -13.83
CA ASP A 168 -11.24 -2.95 -12.99
C ASP A 168 -10.24 -3.25 -11.86
N PHE A 169 -10.76 -3.33 -10.64
CA PHE A 169 -10.09 -3.81 -9.43
C PHE A 169 -10.82 -5.06 -8.97
N ILE A 170 -10.08 -6.15 -8.79
CA ILE A 170 -10.60 -7.41 -8.25
C ILE A 170 -10.13 -7.51 -6.80
N PRO A 171 -11.03 -7.44 -5.81
CA PRO A 171 -10.68 -7.63 -4.41
C PRO A 171 -10.09 -9.03 -4.15
N LEU A 172 -8.97 -9.04 -3.44
CA LEU A 172 -8.24 -10.22 -2.98
C LEU A 172 -8.38 -10.30 -1.46
N ASN A 173 -9.44 -10.93 -0.98
CA ASN A 173 -9.71 -11.04 0.46
C ASN A 173 -8.69 -11.97 1.13
N VAL A 174 -7.95 -11.46 2.13
CA VAL A 174 -6.89 -12.16 2.86
C VAL A 174 -7.08 -12.03 4.36
N ASN A 175 -6.57 -13.00 5.11
CA ASN A 175 -6.55 -12.93 6.56
C ASN A 175 -5.42 -12.02 7.01
N HIS A 176 -5.72 -11.03 7.85
CA HIS A 176 -4.74 -10.16 8.50
C HIS A 176 -4.88 -10.31 10.02
N GLY A 177 -4.46 -11.47 10.52
CA GLY A 177 -4.67 -11.88 11.90
C GLY A 177 -5.83 -12.85 12.08
N GLU A 178 -6.09 -13.19 13.33
CA GLU A 178 -7.21 -14.04 13.71
C GLU A 178 -8.52 -13.24 13.64
N ASN A 179 -9.49 -13.71 12.84
CA ASN A 179 -10.81 -13.08 12.67
C ASN A 179 -10.80 -11.64 12.15
N TYR A 180 -9.72 -11.22 11.49
CA TYR A 180 -9.65 -9.93 10.79
C TYR A 180 -9.19 -10.15 9.35
N PHE A 181 -9.80 -9.41 8.44
CA PHE A 181 -9.56 -9.53 7.01
C PHE A 181 -9.11 -8.19 6.43
N ALA A 182 -8.21 -8.24 5.46
CA ALA A 182 -7.85 -7.13 4.61
C ALA A 182 -8.12 -7.48 3.15
N ASN A 183 -8.25 -6.48 2.29
CA ASN A 183 -8.26 -6.68 0.84
C ASN A 183 -6.88 -6.35 0.27
N GLY A 184 -6.31 -7.27 -0.48
CA GLY A 184 -5.45 -6.89 -1.60
C GLY A 184 -6.30 -6.54 -2.83
N TYR A 185 -5.64 -6.15 -3.91
CA TYR A 185 -6.29 -5.84 -5.18
C TYR A 185 -5.50 -6.38 -6.36
N ARG A 186 -6.21 -7.04 -7.30
CA ARG A 186 -5.69 -7.37 -8.63
C ARG A 186 -6.19 -6.37 -9.66
N ILE A 187 -5.26 -5.86 -10.45
CA ILE A 187 -5.44 -4.87 -11.51
C ILE A 187 -4.75 -5.45 -12.75
N ASP A 188 -5.53 -5.91 -13.73
CA ASP A 188 -5.04 -6.66 -14.89
C ASP A 188 -4.14 -7.87 -14.46
N ASP A 189 -2.85 -7.84 -14.82
CA ASP A 189 -1.85 -8.85 -14.50
C ASP A 189 -0.97 -8.47 -13.28
N PHE A 190 -1.37 -7.45 -12.50
CA PHE A 190 -0.69 -6.99 -11.29
C PHE A 190 -1.54 -7.29 -10.05
N SER A 191 -0.97 -7.94 -9.04
CA SER A 191 -1.64 -8.18 -7.76
C SER A 191 -0.86 -7.52 -6.62
N TYR A 192 -1.58 -6.84 -5.72
CA TYR A 192 -1.01 -6.14 -4.57
C TYR A 192 -1.69 -6.57 -3.27
N ILE A 193 -0.91 -7.09 -2.32
CA ILE A 193 -1.38 -7.56 -1.01
C ILE A 193 -0.35 -7.10 0.04
N SER A 194 -0.69 -6.09 0.85
CA SER A 194 0.24 -5.47 1.80
C SER A 194 0.24 -6.07 3.21
N ASP A 195 -0.93 -6.47 3.69
CA ASP A 195 -1.16 -6.88 5.08
C ASP A 195 -1.85 -8.25 5.08
N CYS A 196 -1.08 -9.30 5.31
CA CYS A 196 -1.58 -10.66 5.13
C CYS A 196 -0.82 -11.65 6.01
N SER A 197 -1.55 -12.42 6.81
CA SER A 197 -1.07 -13.62 7.51
C SER A 197 -1.38 -14.92 6.77
N TYR A 198 -2.42 -14.93 5.94
CA TYR A 198 -2.84 -16.12 5.20
C TYR A 198 -3.70 -15.74 3.98
N ILE A 199 -3.43 -16.40 2.85
CA ILE A 199 -4.20 -16.22 1.61
C ILE A 199 -5.11 -17.45 1.43
N PRO A 200 -6.45 -17.28 1.49
CA PRO A 200 -7.40 -18.36 1.21
C PRO A 200 -7.23 -18.92 -0.21
N LYS A 201 -7.55 -20.21 -0.39
CA LYS A 201 -7.42 -20.89 -1.70
C LYS A 201 -8.16 -20.20 -2.83
N ASP A 202 -9.35 -19.65 -2.57
CA ASP A 202 -10.11 -18.96 -3.62
C ASP A 202 -9.48 -17.60 -3.97
N THR A 203 -8.79 -16.96 -3.04
CA THR A 203 -7.96 -15.78 -3.31
C THR A 203 -6.70 -16.16 -4.07
N MET A 204 -6.05 -17.28 -3.75
CA MET A 204 -4.92 -17.81 -4.53
C MET A 204 -5.29 -17.98 -6.01
N LYS A 205 -6.44 -18.60 -6.31
CA LYS A 205 -6.95 -18.73 -7.68
C LYS A 205 -7.17 -17.38 -8.38
N LYS A 206 -7.58 -16.34 -7.65
CA LYS A 206 -7.73 -14.98 -8.19
C LYS A 206 -6.37 -14.34 -8.51
N ILE A 207 -5.29 -14.74 -7.85
CA ILE A 207 -3.93 -14.21 -8.07
C ILE A 207 -3.24 -14.92 -9.24
N GLU A 208 -3.56 -16.19 -9.48
CA GLU A 208 -2.99 -17.00 -10.57
C GLU A 208 -2.98 -16.26 -11.92
N GLY A 209 -1.84 -16.34 -12.62
CA GLY A 209 -1.62 -15.65 -13.89
C GLY A 209 -1.14 -14.19 -13.76
N SER A 210 -1.04 -13.63 -12.55
CA SER A 210 -0.39 -12.33 -12.35
C SER A 210 1.06 -12.37 -12.81
N LYS A 211 1.47 -11.39 -13.62
CA LYS A 211 2.87 -11.21 -14.04
C LYS A 211 3.71 -10.56 -12.96
N ILE A 212 3.09 -9.66 -12.18
CA ILE A 212 3.72 -8.93 -11.10
C ILE A 212 2.91 -9.15 -9.83
N ILE A 213 3.56 -9.54 -8.74
CA ILE A 213 2.94 -9.70 -7.42
C ILE A 213 3.70 -8.84 -6.41
N VAL A 214 2.97 -8.03 -5.66
CA VAL A 214 3.46 -7.36 -4.46
C VAL A 214 2.85 -8.06 -3.25
N LEU A 215 3.69 -8.50 -2.31
CA LEU A 215 3.26 -9.30 -1.16
C LEU A 215 3.88 -8.81 0.15
N ASP A 216 3.10 -8.83 1.22
CA ASP A 216 3.53 -8.66 2.62
C ASP A 216 4.79 -9.49 2.92
N ALA A 217 5.77 -8.93 3.60
CA ALA A 217 6.92 -9.63 4.17
C ALA A 217 7.47 -8.85 5.37
N LEU A 218 6.77 -8.96 6.50
CA LEU A 218 7.04 -8.12 7.67
C LEU A 218 8.47 -8.25 8.22
N ARG A 219 8.98 -9.48 8.36
CA ARG A 219 10.26 -9.77 9.02
C ARG A 219 10.86 -11.10 8.56
N GLN A 220 12.15 -11.31 8.86
CA GLN A 220 12.84 -12.57 8.60
C GLN A 220 12.73 -13.54 9.79
N GLY A 221 12.59 -14.84 9.50
CA GLY A 221 12.81 -15.97 10.42
C GLY A 221 11.80 -16.17 11.56
N ARG A 222 10.95 -15.19 11.87
CA ARG A 222 9.96 -15.27 12.95
C ARG A 222 8.55 -15.08 12.40
N LYS A 223 7.68 -16.08 12.62
CA LYS A 223 6.25 -15.98 12.31
C LYS A 223 5.61 -14.80 13.06
N HIS A 224 4.63 -14.17 12.43
CA HIS A 224 3.80 -13.17 13.05
C HIS A 224 2.32 -13.57 13.00
N LYS A 225 1.52 -13.08 13.94
CA LYS A 225 0.10 -13.44 14.00
C LYS A 225 -0.72 -12.85 12.86
N SER A 226 -0.36 -11.65 12.40
CA SER A 226 -1.13 -10.88 11.41
C SER A 226 -0.40 -10.66 10.09
N HIS A 227 0.84 -11.11 9.96
CA HIS A 227 1.67 -10.89 8.76
C HIS A 227 2.48 -12.14 8.42
N LEU A 228 2.78 -12.29 7.15
CA LEU A 228 3.70 -13.29 6.62
C LEU A 228 5.14 -12.92 6.99
N SER A 229 5.96 -13.93 7.27
CA SER A 229 7.42 -13.74 7.25
C SER A 229 7.94 -13.69 5.81
N LEU A 230 9.16 -13.18 5.61
CA LEU A 230 9.80 -13.18 4.30
C LEU A 230 9.84 -14.58 3.67
N GLU A 231 10.13 -15.60 4.45
CA GLU A 231 10.19 -16.99 3.99
C GLU A 231 8.82 -17.51 3.53
N GLU A 232 7.76 -17.25 4.31
CA GLU A 232 6.39 -17.63 3.94
C GLU A 232 5.95 -16.93 2.64
N SER A 233 6.34 -15.67 2.47
CA SER A 233 6.06 -14.92 1.25
C SER A 233 6.84 -15.44 0.05
N ILE A 234 8.11 -15.82 0.22
CA ILE A 234 8.89 -16.47 -0.83
C ILE A 234 8.23 -17.79 -1.24
N GLU A 235 7.80 -18.63 -0.29
CA GLU A 235 7.11 -19.89 -0.60
C GLU A 235 5.84 -19.66 -1.45
N LEU A 236 5.02 -18.67 -1.08
CA LEU A 236 3.84 -18.29 -1.87
C LEU A 236 4.18 -17.80 -3.27
N ILE A 237 5.26 -17.01 -3.42
CA ILE A 237 5.72 -16.55 -4.74
C ILE A 237 6.22 -17.72 -5.60
N LEU A 238 6.90 -18.70 -5.01
CA LEU A 238 7.35 -19.91 -5.73
C LEU A 238 6.18 -20.78 -6.18
N GLU A 239 5.09 -20.80 -5.43
CA GLU A 239 3.84 -21.46 -5.82
C GLU A 239 3.14 -20.73 -6.98
N LEU A 240 2.99 -19.40 -6.86
CA LEU A 240 2.25 -18.55 -7.82
C LEU A 240 3.02 -18.26 -9.11
N LYS A 241 4.36 -18.33 -9.08
CA LYS A 241 5.28 -18.19 -10.23
C LYS A 241 5.05 -16.93 -11.09
N PRO A 242 4.99 -15.72 -10.49
CA PRO A 242 4.97 -14.49 -11.29
C PRO A 242 6.30 -14.31 -12.03
N LYS A 243 6.35 -13.37 -12.98
CA LYS A 243 7.64 -12.96 -13.58
C LYS A 243 8.47 -12.11 -12.63
N LEU A 244 7.78 -11.30 -11.82
CA LEU A 244 8.37 -10.33 -10.91
C LEU A 244 7.59 -10.28 -9.60
N ALA A 245 8.30 -10.37 -8.49
CA ALA A 245 7.76 -10.24 -7.15
C ALA A 245 8.44 -9.08 -6.40
N TYR A 246 7.63 -8.28 -5.72
CA TYR A 246 8.06 -7.26 -4.79
C TYR A 246 7.57 -7.59 -3.39
N PHE A 247 8.43 -7.42 -2.40
CA PHE A 247 8.04 -7.58 -1.00
C PHE A 247 7.87 -6.21 -0.32
N THR A 248 6.78 -6.03 0.44
CA THR A 248 6.42 -4.78 1.12
C THR A 248 6.12 -5.02 2.59
N ASP A 249 5.72 -3.96 3.31
CA ASP A 249 5.39 -3.97 4.74
C ASP A 249 6.54 -4.37 5.68
N ALA A 250 7.78 -4.21 5.21
CA ALA A 250 8.95 -4.70 5.91
C ALA A 250 9.31 -3.81 7.10
N CYS A 251 9.37 -4.40 8.30
CA CYS A 251 9.88 -3.74 9.50
C CYS A 251 11.42 -3.66 9.52
N HIS A 252 11.98 -3.07 10.58
CA HIS A 252 13.42 -2.88 10.73
C HIS A 252 14.25 -4.18 10.92
N ASP A 253 13.61 -5.35 11.01
CA ASP A 253 14.29 -6.66 11.00
C ASP A 253 14.82 -7.01 9.60
N ILE A 254 14.36 -6.31 8.55
CA ILE A 254 14.78 -6.48 7.16
C ILE A 254 15.71 -5.33 6.77
N ASP A 255 16.99 -5.63 6.51
CA ASP A 255 17.88 -4.71 5.80
C ASP A 255 17.66 -4.83 4.29
N HIS A 256 17.42 -3.72 3.61
CA HIS A 256 17.06 -3.70 2.20
C HIS A 256 18.15 -4.25 1.27
N ASN A 257 19.43 -3.97 1.55
CA ASN A 257 20.52 -4.40 0.68
C ASN A 257 20.85 -5.86 0.94
N ASP A 258 21.05 -6.22 2.21
CA ASP A 258 21.39 -7.60 2.60
C ASP A 258 20.30 -8.59 2.14
N THR A 259 19.03 -8.19 2.25
CA THR A 259 17.89 -9.03 1.81
C THR A 259 17.80 -9.15 0.29
N ASN A 260 18.07 -8.07 -0.47
CA ASN A 260 18.04 -8.15 -1.93
C ASN A 260 19.18 -9.00 -2.50
N GLU A 261 20.35 -9.01 -1.87
CA GLU A 261 21.44 -9.95 -2.25
C GLU A 261 20.97 -11.40 -2.09
N PHE A 262 20.27 -11.71 -0.99
CA PHE A 262 19.67 -13.03 -0.78
C PHE A 262 18.58 -13.36 -1.82
N LEU A 263 17.69 -12.41 -2.13
CA LEU A 263 16.62 -12.59 -3.10
C LEU A 263 17.15 -12.76 -4.54
N GLU A 264 18.26 -12.13 -4.91
CA GLU A 264 18.89 -12.31 -6.23
C GLU A 264 19.35 -13.78 -6.40
N ILE A 265 19.95 -14.38 -5.38
CA ILE A 265 20.36 -15.80 -5.39
C ILE A 265 19.16 -16.73 -5.61
N ILE A 266 18.02 -16.43 -5.00
CA ILE A 266 16.78 -17.20 -5.21
C ILE A 266 16.24 -16.97 -6.62
N SER A 267 16.31 -15.72 -7.10
CA SER A 267 15.82 -15.34 -8.43
C SER A 267 16.55 -16.10 -9.53
N GLU A 268 17.88 -16.21 -9.45
CA GLU A 268 18.71 -16.97 -10.40
C GLU A 268 18.33 -18.46 -10.45
N LYS A 269 17.99 -19.06 -9.30
CA LYS A 269 17.63 -20.49 -9.20
C LYS A 269 16.23 -20.81 -9.70
N THR A 270 15.34 -19.84 -9.64
CA THR A 270 13.88 -20.06 -9.83
C THR A 270 13.35 -19.41 -11.10
N ASN A 271 14.14 -18.53 -11.73
CA ASN A 271 13.74 -17.70 -12.87
C ASN A 271 12.52 -16.81 -12.57
N ILE A 272 12.34 -16.45 -11.30
CA ILE A 272 11.36 -15.47 -10.82
C ILE A 272 12.15 -14.30 -10.23
N LYS A 273 12.03 -13.11 -10.80
CA LYS A 273 12.75 -11.95 -10.24
C LYS A 273 12.08 -11.52 -8.93
N MET A 274 12.81 -11.51 -7.83
CA MET A 274 12.33 -11.11 -6.51
C MET A 274 13.15 -9.96 -5.95
N GLN A 275 12.51 -8.97 -5.33
CA GLN A 275 13.22 -7.89 -4.64
C GLN A 275 12.35 -7.25 -3.55
N MET A 276 12.98 -6.65 -2.54
CA MET A 276 12.30 -5.75 -1.61
C MET A 276 11.86 -4.48 -2.34
N ALA A 277 10.64 -4.02 -2.12
CA ALA A 277 10.20 -2.70 -2.53
C ALA A 277 10.90 -1.61 -1.68
N PHE A 278 10.87 -0.37 -2.17
CA PHE A 278 11.31 0.82 -1.45
C PHE A 278 10.44 2.01 -1.83
N ASP A 279 10.30 2.98 -0.92
CA ASP A 279 9.55 4.22 -1.16
C ASP A 279 10.07 4.97 -2.40
N GLY A 280 9.18 5.26 -3.34
CA GLY A 280 9.50 5.89 -4.63
C GLY A 280 9.88 4.92 -5.75
N LEU A 281 9.90 3.61 -5.50
CA LEU A 281 9.96 2.62 -6.58
C LEU A 281 8.80 2.86 -7.55
N SER A 282 9.07 2.86 -8.85
CA SER A 282 8.05 2.97 -9.89
C SER A 282 8.18 1.84 -10.92
N ILE A 283 7.04 1.26 -11.30
CA ILE A 283 6.96 0.16 -12.26
C ILE A 283 5.82 0.36 -13.25
N LYS A 284 5.98 -0.17 -14.46
CA LYS A 284 4.90 -0.26 -15.45
C LYS A 284 4.16 -1.58 -15.29
N ILE A 285 2.84 -1.54 -15.39
CA ILE A 285 1.97 -2.73 -15.32
C ILE A 285 1.13 -2.87 -16.58
#